data_AF-A0A3L7PV85-F1
#
_entry.id   AF-A0A3L7PV85-F1
#
_cell.length_a   1.000
_cell.length_b   1.000
_cell.length_c   1.000
_cell.angle_alpha   90.00
_cell.angle_beta   90.00
_cell.angle_gamma   90.00
#
_symmetry.space_group_name_H-M   'P 1'
#
loop_
_entity.id
_entity.type
_entity.pdbx_description
1 polymer ?
#
loop_
_entity_poly.entity_id
_entity_poly.type
_entity_poly.pdbx_seq_one_letter_code
_entity_poly.pdbx_strand_id
1 'polypeptide(L)'
;MATVHYETDFQGRYDDPEDGMQHPFAVADSGVSDAVRAEADACLAPTPVKPRPAARQQKRLHRLSDVRQQQGVTLRNVARRLGVEISVARRQEEETCDLRISDLLGWQEVLEVPIAELLVEAEGQLSGPVLERSRMVKLMKTAAAIREQTDGTATHRLANMLIGQILEIMPELQDVSPWHHAAQRRTIDDVGRAGRNVVSEEVFRQPTS
;
A
#
# COMPACT_ATOMS: atom_id res chain seq x y z
N MET A 1 -4.47 18.05 -30.74
CA MET A 1 -3.19 17.74 -30.06
C MET A 1 -2.62 19.06 -29.59
N ALA A 2 -2.52 19.26 -28.28
CA ALA A 2 -2.02 20.49 -27.67
C ALA A 2 -0.64 20.19 -27.04
N THR A 3 0.42 20.70 -27.64
CA THR A 3 1.78 20.67 -27.10
C THR A 3 2.04 22.03 -26.45
N VAL A 4 2.03 22.06 -25.11
CA VAL A 4 2.42 23.25 -24.34
C VAL A 4 3.93 23.19 -24.16
N HIS A 5 4.64 24.11 -24.79
CA HIS A 5 6.07 24.34 -24.56
C HIS A 5 6.23 25.12 -23.26
N TYR A 6 7.04 24.59 -22.34
CA TYR A 6 7.47 25.31 -21.14
C TYR A 6 8.89 25.85 -21.41
N GLU A 7 9.00 27.16 -21.63
CA GLU A 7 10.30 27.85 -21.65
C GLU A 7 10.75 28.15 -20.22
N THR A 8 12.01 27.83 -19.94
CA THR A 8 12.67 28.01 -18.66
C THR A 8 13.51 29.28 -18.74
N ASP A 9 13.00 30.40 -18.23
CA ASP A 9 13.80 31.62 -18.08
C ASP A 9 14.49 31.64 -16.71
N PHE A 10 15.75 31.19 -16.71
CA PHE A 10 16.68 31.35 -15.60
C PHE A 10 17.55 32.58 -15.90
N GLN A 11 17.15 33.75 -15.40
CA GLN A 11 17.93 34.98 -15.55
C GLN A 11 18.72 35.26 -14.27
N GLY A 12 19.98 34.82 -14.27
CA GLY A 12 21.00 35.35 -13.37
C GLY A 12 21.57 36.65 -13.94
N ARG A 13 21.56 37.72 -13.16
CA ARG A 13 22.46 38.88 -13.29
C ARG A 13 22.25 39.83 -12.11
N TYR A 14 23.28 40.03 -11.30
CA TYR A 14 23.89 41.32 -11.03
C TYR A 14 25.04 41.12 -10.02
N ASP A 15 26.26 41.22 -10.53
CA ASP A 15 27.47 41.52 -9.77
C ASP A 15 27.62 43.05 -9.61
N ASP A 16 28.36 43.43 -8.57
CA ASP A 16 29.28 44.60 -8.43
C ASP A 16 28.78 45.89 -7.70
N PRO A 17 29.67 46.75 -7.12
CA PRO A 17 30.57 46.53 -5.96
C PRO A 17 30.67 47.71 -4.92
N GLU A 18 31.44 47.48 -3.83
CA GLU A 18 32.22 48.40 -2.93
C GLU A 18 31.58 49.59 -2.16
N ASP A 19 31.69 49.58 -0.81
CA ASP A 19 32.19 50.65 0.11
C ASP A 19 32.01 50.13 1.56
N GLY A 20 32.88 50.18 2.57
CA GLY A 20 33.99 51.08 2.89
C GLY A 20 33.91 51.44 4.39
N MET A 21 34.77 50.85 5.22
CA MET A 21 35.18 51.32 6.57
C MET A 21 34.23 51.23 7.78
N GLN A 22 34.46 50.23 8.64
CA GLN A 22 34.15 50.30 10.07
C GLN A 22 35.24 51.10 10.81
N HIS A 23 34.87 52.24 11.40
CA HIS A 23 35.78 53.06 12.22
C HIS A 23 35.87 52.52 13.67
N PRO A 24 37.07 52.12 14.15
CA PRO A 24 37.24 51.45 15.45
C PRO A 24 37.40 52.39 16.66
N PHE A 25 37.05 53.68 16.55
CA PHE A 25 37.26 54.68 17.62
C PHE A 25 36.06 55.58 17.93
N ALA A 26 34.84 55.20 17.56
CA ALA A 26 33.65 55.95 17.99
C ALA A 26 33.32 55.64 19.47
N VAL A 27 34.05 56.26 20.40
CA VAL A 27 33.74 56.23 21.83
C VAL A 27 32.81 57.40 22.17
N ALA A 28 31.58 57.03 22.54
CA ALA A 28 30.63 57.67 23.45
C ALA A 28 30.34 59.17 23.32
N ASP A 29 29.07 59.50 23.02
CA ASP A 29 28.40 60.52 23.82
C ASP A 29 26.96 60.08 24.19
N SER A 30 26.64 60.51 25.39
CA SER A 30 25.56 60.21 26.32
C SER A 30 24.12 60.27 25.82
N GLY A 31 23.29 59.38 26.36
CA GLY A 31 21.83 59.47 26.26
C GLY A 31 21.10 58.13 26.29
N VAL A 32 21.48 57.20 27.18
CA VAL A 32 20.68 55.97 27.40
C VAL A 32 19.39 56.38 28.10
N SER A 33 18.40 56.73 27.28
CA SER A 33 17.02 56.90 27.71
C SER A 33 16.43 55.51 27.96
N ASP A 34 15.96 55.26 29.19
CA ASP A 34 15.30 54.01 29.62
C ASP A 34 14.15 53.59 28.68
N ALA A 35 13.59 54.52 27.91
CA ALA A 35 12.57 54.25 26.91
C ALA A 35 13.05 53.32 25.78
N VAL A 36 14.27 53.50 25.26
CA VAL A 36 14.75 52.71 24.10
C VAL A 36 15.04 51.26 24.49
N ARG A 37 15.36 51.00 25.76
CA ARG A 37 15.56 49.63 26.27
C ARG A 37 14.23 48.87 26.37
N ALA A 38 13.15 49.53 26.76
CA ALA A 38 11.81 48.93 26.81
C ALA A 38 11.28 48.57 25.41
N GLU A 39 11.65 49.33 24.38
CA GLU A 39 11.22 49.08 22.99
C GLU A 39 12.01 47.90 22.38
N ALA A 40 13.29 47.74 22.74
CA ALA A 40 14.11 46.61 22.34
C ALA A 40 13.69 45.29 23.03
N ASP A 41 13.26 45.34 24.29
CA ASP A 41 12.73 44.16 25.01
C ASP A 41 11.32 43.78 24.55
N ALA A 42 10.53 44.73 24.04
CA ALA A 42 9.20 44.45 23.46
C ALA A 42 9.28 43.68 22.14
N CYS A 43 10.39 43.77 21.40
CA CYS A 43 10.62 43.01 20.17
C CYS A 43 11.14 41.58 20.39
N LEU A 44 11.45 41.19 21.64
CA LEU A 44 11.81 39.82 22.02
C LEU A 44 10.64 39.02 22.60
N ALA A 45 9.39 39.48 22.36
CA ALA A 45 8.23 38.66 22.61
C ALA A 45 8.41 37.33 21.84
N PRO A 46 8.45 36.16 22.52
CA PRO A 46 8.56 34.90 21.82
C PRO A 46 7.33 34.79 20.93
N THR A 47 7.55 34.88 19.62
CA THR A 47 6.51 34.61 18.63
C THR A 47 5.82 33.31 19.06
N PRO A 48 4.48 33.25 19.16
CA PRO A 48 3.82 32.01 19.51
C PRO A 48 4.18 30.99 18.44
N VAL A 49 5.14 30.13 18.77
CA VAL A 49 5.57 29.03 17.92
C VAL A 49 4.32 28.18 17.78
N LYS A 50 3.66 28.27 16.61
CA LYS A 50 2.53 27.41 16.30
C LYS A 50 2.94 26.00 16.70
N PRO A 51 2.17 25.29 17.55
CA PRO A 51 2.57 23.97 18.01
C PRO A 51 2.88 23.16 16.75
N ARG A 52 4.15 22.75 16.64
CA ARG A 52 4.61 21.85 15.57
C ARG A 52 3.59 20.72 15.54
N PRO A 53 2.92 20.46 14.39
CA PRO A 53 1.84 19.50 14.35
C PRO A 53 2.35 18.22 15.01
N ALA A 54 1.58 17.76 16.01
CA ALA A 54 1.90 16.63 16.85
C ALA A 54 2.52 15.51 15.99
N ALA A 55 3.62 14.93 16.48
CA ALA A 55 4.37 13.87 15.82
C ALA A 55 3.44 13.03 14.95
N ARG A 56 3.65 13.03 13.62
CA ARG A 56 2.85 12.26 12.65
C ARG A 56 2.62 10.88 13.28
N GLN A 57 1.40 10.66 13.77
CA GLN A 57 1.02 9.35 14.30
C GLN A 57 1.29 8.40 13.15
N GLN A 58 2.14 7.38 13.40
CA GLN A 58 2.59 6.48 12.36
C GLN A 58 1.36 5.75 11.79
N LYS A 59 0.84 6.28 10.68
CA LYS A 59 -0.38 5.77 10.06
C LYS A 59 -0.03 4.43 9.45
N ARG A 60 -0.81 3.40 9.77
CA ARG A 60 -0.70 2.10 9.12
C ARG A 60 -1.09 2.27 7.65
N LEU A 61 -0.20 1.87 6.76
CA LEU A 61 -0.33 2.01 5.30
C LEU A 61 -0.84 0.72 4.66
N HIS A 62 -0.40 -0.43 5.19
CA HIS A 62 -0.69 -1.74 4.64
C HIS A 62 -0.82 -2.81 5.75
N ARG A 63 -1.31 -3.99 5.39
CA ARG A 63 -1.59 -5.12 6.30
C ARG A 63 -0.95 -6.43 5.85
N LEU A 64 0.22 -6.34 5.22
CA LEU A 64 0.97 -7.48 4.68
C LEU A 64 1.22 -8.57 5.73
N SER A 65 1.52 -8.18 6.97
CA SER A 65 1.73 -9.09 8.10
C SER A 65 0.51 -9.97 8.36
N ASP A 66 -0.67 -9.35 8.50
CA ASP A 66 -1.95 -10.01 8.74
C ASP A 66 -2.29 -10.95 7.58
N VAL A 67 -2.23 -10.44 6.34
CA VAL A 67 -2.61 -11.21 5.16
C VAL A 67 -1.66 -12.38 4.95
N ARG A 68 -0.35 -12.20 5.14
CA ARG A 68 0.63 -13.29 5.06
C ARG A 68 0.33 -14.39 6.07
N GLN A 69 -0.02 -14.03 7.31
CA GLN A 69 -0.38 -15.00 8.35
C GLN A 69 -1.66 -15.75 8.00
N GLN A 70 -2.68 -15.06 7.48
CA GLN A 70 -3.93 -15.68 7.02
C GLN A 70 -3.71 -16.67 5.87
N GLN A 71 -2.81 -16.36 4.94
CA GLN A 71 -2.44 -17.27 3.84
C GLN A 71 -1.47 -18.38 4.26
N GLY A 72 -0.98 -18.38 5.51
CA GLY A 72 -0.05 -19.40 6.01
C GLY A 72 1.33 -19.37 5.36
N VAL A 73 1.72 -18.27 4.72
CA VAL A 73 3.01 -18.14 4.03
C VAL A 73 4.09 -17.67 5.00
N THR A 74 5.22 -18.37 5.06
CA THR A 74 6.35 -17.95 5.89
C THR A 74 7.08 -16.77 5.25
N LEU A 75 7.62 -15.86 6.07
CA LEU A 75 8.38 -14.71 5.57
C LEU A 75 9.62 -15.12 4.73
N ARG A 76 10.22 -16.28 5.03
CA ARG A 76 11.30 -16.87 4.22
C ARG A 76 10.85 -17.24 2.81
N ASN A 77 9.62 -17.76 2.68
CA ASN A 77 9.05 -18.09 1.38
C ASN A 77 8.79 -16.80 0.58
N VAL A 78 8.26 -15.76 1.24
CA VAL A 78 8.08 -14.45 0.61
C VAL A 78 9.39 -13.88 0.10
N ALA A 79 10.42 -13.81 0.94
CA ALA A 79 11.74 -13.32 0.57
C ALA A 79 12.33 -14.09 -0.64
N ARG A 80 12.21 -15.43 -0.63
CA ARG A 80 12.67 -16.28 -1.73
C ARG A 80 11.91 -16.04 -3.03
N ARG A 81 10.58 -15.92 -2.99
CA ARG A 81 9.75 -15.70 -4.20
C ARG A 81 9.92 -14.29 -4.76
N LEU A 82 10.12 -13.29 -3.90
CA LEU A 82 10.42 -11.91 -4.30
C LEU A 82 11.87 -11.72 -4.75
N GLY A 83 12.77 -12.66 -4.46
CA GLY A 83 14.20 -12.54 -4.76
C GLY A 83 14.91 -11.47 -3.91
N VAL A 84 14.41 -11.19 -2.70
CA VAL A 84 14.97 -10.19 -1.78
C VAL A 84 15.50 -10.83 -0.51
N GLU A 85 16.39 -10.12 0.17
CA GLU A 85 16.88 -10.53 1.49
C GLU A 85 15.75 -10.57 2.54
N ILE A 86 15.82 -11.52 3.47
CA ILE A 86 14.79 -11.69 4.50
C ILE A 86 14.67 -10.45 5.41
N SER A 87 15.74 -9.70 5.59
CA SER A 87 15.76 -8.44 6.34
C SER A 87 14.97 -7.34 5.61
N VAL A 88 15.01 -7.31 4.28
CA VAL A 88 14.22 -6.40 3.45
C VAL A 88 12.75 -6.78 3.52
N ALA A 89 12.43 -8.07 3.38
CA ALA A 89 11.05 -8.55 3.53
C ALA A 89 10.47 -8.25 4.92
N ARG A 90 11.27 -8.35 5.99
CA ARG A 90 10.87 -7.93 7.35
C ARG A 90 10.54 -6.45 7.42
N ARG A 91 11.39 -5.59 6.85
CA ARG A 91 11.15 -4.15 6.84
C ARG A 91 9.90 -3.80 6.04
N GLN A 92 9.70 -4.46 4.90
CA GLN A 92 8.53 -4.27 4.07
C GLN A 92 7.23 -4.74 4.74
N GLU A 93 7.31 -5.71 5.66
CA GLU A 93 6.15 -6.22 6.41
C GLU A 93 5.68 -5.25 7.52
N GLU A 94 6.51 -4.28 7.93
CA GLU A 94 6.14 -3.28 8.93
C GLU A 94 5.02 -2.39 8.39
N GLU A 95 3.86 -2.40 9.03
CA GLU A 95 2.62 -1.72 8.56
C GLU A 95 2.78 -0.22 8.26
N THR A 96 3.81 0.42 8.81
CA THR A 96 4.13 1.84 8.66
C THR A 96 5.18 2.11 7.57
N CYS A 97 5.73 1.07 6.96
CA CYS A 97 6.73 1.17 5.90
C CYS A 97 6.08 1.63 4.58
N ASP A 98 6.63 2.69 4.00
CA ASP A 98 6.28 3.13 2.65
C ASP A 98 6.83 2.12 1.62
N LEU A 99 5.92 1.47 0.90
CA LEU A 99 6.25 0.50 -0.14
C LEU A 99 6.06 1.10 -1.54
N ARG A 100 6.97 0.76 -2.46
CA ARG A 100 6.74 1.04 -3.88
C ARG A 100 5.60 0.17 -4.39
N ILE A 101 4.83 0.68 -5.34
CA ILE A 101 3.73 -0.07 -5.97
C ILE A 101 4.26 -1.36 -6.64
N SER A 102 5.45 -1.32 -7.23
CA SER A 102 6.13 -2.52 -7.78
C SER A 102 6.33 -3.60 -6.73
N ASP A 103 6.77 -3.21 -5.53
CA ASP A 103 7.04 -4.13 -4.44
C ASP A 103 5.72 -4.72 -3.95
N LEU A 104 4.70 -3.87 -3.78
CA LEU A 104 3.35 -4.29 -3.38
C LEU A 104 2.72 -5.27 -4.38
N LEU A 105 2.93 -5.09 -5.69
CA LEU A 105 2.52 -6.05 -6.73
C LEU A 105 3.30 -7.37 -6.63
N GLY A 106 4.59 -7.33 -6.31
CA GLY A 106 5.33 -8.55 -6.00
C GLY A 106 4.73 -9.30 -4.81
N TRP A 107 4.39 -8.59 -3.73
CA TRP A 107 3.71 -9.19 -2.58
C TRP A 107 2.34 -9.77 -2.95
N GLN A 108 1.59 -9.10 -3.84
CA GLN A 108 0.34 -9.58 -4.40
C GLN A 108 0.50 -10.94 -5.10
N GLU A 109 1.49 -11.06 -5.98
CA GLU A 109 1.77 -12.31 -6.72
C GLU A 109 2.21 -13.46 -5.80
N VAL A 110 2.95 -13.13 -4.75
CA VAL A 110 3.46 -14.12 -3.79
C VAL A 110 2.38 -14.63 -2.85
N LEU A 111 1.49 -13.74 -2.41
CA LEU A 111 0.39 -14.05 -1.51
C LEU A 111 -0.88 -14.48 -2.24
N GLU A 112 -0.94 -14.30 -3.57
CA GLU A 112 -2.07 -14.69 -4.43
C GLU A 112 -3.41 -14.05 -4.00
N VAL A 113 -3.33 -12.82 -3.47
CA VAL A 113 -4.46 -12.00 -3.02
C VAL A 113 -4.54 -10.72 -3.84
N PRO A 114 -5.71 -10.10 -4.03
CA PRO A 114 -5.79 -8.83 -4.74
C PRO A 114 -5.14 -7.68 -3.94
N ILE A 115 -4.53 -6.72 -4.64
CA ILE A 115 -3.80 -5.58 -4.04
C ILE A 115 -4.60 -4.79 -3.00
N ALA A 116 -5.93 -4.73 -3.16
CA ALA A 116 -6.83 -4.05 -2.24
C ALA A 116 -6.84 -4.68 -0.84
N GLU A 117 -6.62 -5.99 -0.72
CA GLU A 117 -6.60 -6.69 0.57
C GLU A 117 -5.29 -6.43 1.34
N LEU A 118 -4.23 -5.99 0.63
CA LEU A 118 -2.94 -5.67 1.23
C LEU A 118 -2.89 -4.27 1.85
N LEU A 119 -3.80 -3.37 1.45
CA LEU A 119 -3.83 -1.98 1.88
C LEU A 119 -4.74 -1.79 3.09
N VAL A 120 -4.38 -0.84 3.99
CA VAL A 120 -5.29 -0.42 5.05
C VAL A 120 -6.36 0.48 4.43
N GLU A 121 -7.64 0.18 4.67
CA GLU A 121 -8.73 1.08 4.31
C GLU A 121 -8.50 2.41 5.05
N ALA A 122 -8.25 3.49 4.29
CA ALA A 122 -8.07 4.79 4.88
C ALA A 122 -9.39 5.21 5.56
N GLU A 123 -9.37 5.40 6.88
CA GLU A 123 -10.52 5.95 7.60
C GLU A 123 -10.97 7.25 6.89
N GLY A 124 -12.18 7.22 6.33
CA GLY A 124 -12.79 8.35 5.61
C GLY A 124 -12.54 8.43 4.10
N GLN A 125 -11.76 7.54 3.47
CA GLN A 125 -11.65 7.47 2.01
C GLN A 125 -12.09 6.10 1.49
N LEU A 126 -13.23 6.09 0.78
CA LEU A 126 -13.82 4.98 -0.01
C LEU A 126 -14.89 4.07 0.66
N SER A 127 -15.58 4.54 1.69
CA SER A 127 -16.75 3.84 2.25
C SER A 127 -17.97 3.73 1.31
N GLY A 128 -18.03 4.44 0.18
CA GLY A 128 -19.20 4.36 -0.72
C GLY A 128 -18.92 3.47 -1.94
N PRO A 129 -18.53 4.01 -3.10
CA PRO A 129 -18.84 3.33 -4.37
C PRO A 129 -17.93 2.15 -4.75
N VAL A 130 -16.65 2.16 -4.36
CA VAL A 130 -15.67 1.14 -4.83
C VAL A 130 -15.76 -0.14 -4.00
N LEU A 131 -15.90 -0.02 -2.68
CA LEU A 131 -16.05 -1.16 -1.78
C LEU A 131 -17.43 -1.82 -1.94
N GLU A 132 -18.47 -1.01 -2.11
CA GLU A 132 -19.81 -1.52 -2.45
C GLU A 132 -19.78 -2.28 -3.77
N ARG A 133 -19.17 -1.71 -4.82
CA ARG A 133 -18.99 -2.40 -6.10
C ARG A 133 -18.18 -3.68 -5.96
N SER A 134 -17.07 -3.66 -5.23
CA SER A 134 -16.23 -4.87 -5.08
C SER A 134 -16.96 -5.99 -4.32
N ARG A 135 -17.77 -5.64 -3.31
CA ARG A 135 -18.66 -6.59 -2.61
C ARG A 135 -19.71 -7.17 -3.55
N MET A 136 -20.37 -6.32 -4.34
CA MET A 136 -21.37 -6.78 -5.32
C MET A 136 -20.77 -7.66 -6.41
N VAL A 137 -19.57 -7.34 -6.89
CA VAL A 137 -18.79 -8.21 -7.80
C VAL A 137 -18.51 -9.56 -7.16
N LYS A 138 -18.05 -9.60 -5.90
CA LYS A 138 -17.79 -10.86 -5.17
C LYS A 138 -19.08 -11.71 -5.05
N LEU A 139 -20.22 -11.08 -4.76
CA LEU A 139 -21.53 -11.75 -4.71
C LEU A 139 -21.94 -12.31 -6.08
N MET A 140 -21.80 -11.53 -7.15
CA MET A 140 -22.10 -11.97 -8.52
C MET A 140 -21.25 -13.18 -8.90
N LYS A 141 -19.93 -13.13 -8.69
CA LYS A 141 -19.02 -14.24 -8.99
C LYS A 141 -19.40 -15.52 -8.25
N THR A 142 -19.81 -15.38 -6.98
CA THR A 142 -20.23 -16.50 -6.13
C THR A 142 -21.54 -17.09 -6.64
N ALA A 143 -22.53 -16.26 -6.94
CA ALA A 143 -23.81 -16.68 -7.49
C ALA A 143 -23.64 -17.37 -8.85
N ALA A 144 -22.78 -16.82 -9.73
CA ALA A 144 -22.46 -17.39 -11.03
C ALA A 144 -21.74 -18.75 -10.90
N ALA A 145 -20.85 -18.91 -9.92
CA ALA A 145 -20.18 -20.19 -9.65
C ALA A 145 -21.12 -21.26 -9.06
N ILE A 146 -22.11 -20.86 -8.25
CA ILE A 146 -23.15 -21.77 -7.75
C ILE A 146 -24.03 -22.22 -8.92
N ARG A 147 -24.45 -21.29 -9.77
CA ARG A 147 -25.26 -21.59 -10.96
C ARG A 147 -24.59 -22.63 -11.85
N GLU A 148 -23.28 -22.46 -12.12
CA GLU A 148 -22.49 -23.38 -12.95
C GLU A 148 -22.32 -24.78 -12.33
N GLN A 149 -22.22 -24.87 -11.00
CA GLN A 149 -22.07 -26.16 -10.31
C GLN A 149 -23.39 -26.92 -10.12
N THR A 150 -24.53 -26.25 -10.28
CA THR A 150 -25.83 -26.81 -9.89
C THR A 150 -26.80 -26.81 -11.05
N ASP A 151 -26.52 -27.57 -12.11
CA ASP A 151 -27.46 -27.69 -13.24
C ASP A 151 -28.70 -28.54 -12.89
N GLY A 152 -29.88 -28.06 -13.28
CA GLY A 152 -31.15 -28.80 -13.20
C GLY A 152 -31.77 -28.96 -11.80
N THR A 153 -31.16 -28.39 -10.76
CA THR A 153 -31.64 -28.52 -9.36
C THR A 153 -32.47 -27.32 -8.90
N ALA A 154 -33.17 -27.45 -7.77
CA ALA A 154 -33.83 -26.31 -7.12
C ALA A 154 -32.82 -25.18 -6.78
N THR A 155 -31.57 -25.54 -6.46
CA THR A 155 -30.46 -24.61 -6.20
C THR A 155 -30.11 -23.76 -7.44
N HIS A 156 -30.25 -24.31 -8.65
CA HIS A 156 -30.07 -23.56 -9.89
C HIS A 156 -31.02 -22.36 -9.98
N ARG A 157 -32.29 -22.58 -9.64
CA ARG A 157 -33.33 -21.54 -9.70
C ARG A 157 -33.04 -20.44 -8.68
N LEU A 158 -32.61 -20.81 -7.47
CA LEU A 158 -32.22 -19.84 -6.44
C LEU A 158 -31.00 -19.02 -6.85
N ALA A 159 -29.99 -19.65 -7.47
CA ALA A 159 -28.82 -18.94 -7.99
C ALA A 159 -29.20 -17.96 -9.12
N ASN A 160 -30.09 -18.36 -10.03
CA ASN A 160 -30.60 -17.46 -11.08
C ASN A 160 -31.39 -16.27 -10.51
N MET A 161 -32.23 -16.50 -9.50
CA MET A 161 -32.94 -15.41 -8.82
C MET A 161 -31.98 -14.45 -8.13
N LEU A 162 -30.96 -14.97 -7.43
CA LEU A 162 -29.94 -14.14 -6.77
C LEU A 162 -29.16 -13.29 -7.78
N ILE A 163 -28.79 -13.86 -8.93
CA ILE A 163 -28.13 -13.12 -10.02
C ILE A 163 -29.05 -12.00 -10.52
N GLY A 164 -30.34 -12.27 -10.72
CA GLY A 164 -31.33 -11.26 -11.11
C GLY A 164 -31.39 -10.09 -10.12
N GLN A 165 -31.50 -10.40 -8.83
CA GLN A 165 -31.53 -9.39 -7.76
C GLN A 165 -30.24 -8.55 -7.71
N ILE A 166 -29.09 -9.16 -7.97
CA ILE A 166 -27.81 -8.43 -8.04
C ILE A 166 -27.79 -7.47 -9.24
N LEU A 167 -28.27 -7.91 -10.42
CA LEU A 167 -28.31 -7.08 -11.63
C LEU A 167 -29.32 -5.92 -11.53
N GLU A 168 -30.42 -6.10 -10.80
CA GLU A 168 -31.37 -5.02 -10.50
C GLU A 168 -30.71 -3.89 -9.70
N ILE A 169 -29.83 -4.26 -8.75
CA ILE A 169 -29.10 -3.29 -7.92
C ILE A 169 -27.90 -2.70 -8.67
N MET A 170 -27.22 -3.50 -9.51
CA MET A 170 -25.96 -3.14 -10.14
C MET A 170 -25.82 -3.80 -11.54
N PRO A 171 -26.36 -3.17 -12.60
CA PRO A 171 -26.44 -3.77 -13.94
C PRO A 171 -25.06 -3.93 -14.60
N GLU A 172 -24.06 -3.15 -14.20
CA GLU A 172 -22.70 -3.26 -14.74
C GLU A 172 -22.03 -4.63 -14.47
N LEU A 173 -22.64 -5.50 -13.66
CA LEU A 173 -22.12 -6.82 -13.30
C LEU A 173 -22.50 -7.94 -14.28
N GLN A 174 -23.21 -7.64 -15.37
CA GLN A 174 -23.67 -8.64 -16.35
C GLN A 174 -22.54 -9.52 -16.93
N ASP A 175 -21.37 -8.95 -17.16
CA ASP A 175 -20.25 -9.62 -17.84
C ASP A 175 -19.24 -10.24 -16.87
N VAL A 176 -19.57 -10.26 -15.58
CA VAL A 176 -18.68 -10.79 -14.54
C VAL A 176 -18.66 -12.32 -14.60
N SER A 177 -17.52 -12.88 -14.96
CA SER A 177 -17.32 -14.34 -15.00
C SER A 177 -17.33 -14.95 -13.58
N PRO A 178 -17.79 -16.21 -13.43
CA PRO A 178 -17.68 -16.96 -12.18
C PRO A 178 -16.26 -16.98 -11.61
N TRP A 179 -16.12 -17.27 -10.32
CA TRP A 179 -14.81 -17.62 -9.78
C TRP A 179 -14.18 -18.71 -10.63
N HIS A 180 -12.94 -18.49 -11.11
CA HIS A 180 -12.18 -19.56 -11.74
C HIS A 180 -12.09 -20.71 -10.75
N HIS A 181 -12.53 -21.90 -11.16
CA HIS A 181 -12.49 -23.12 -10.36
C HIS A 181 -11.04 -23.54 -10.09
N ALA A 182 -10.33 -22.84 -9.20
CA ALA A 182 -9.02 -23.23 -8.69
C ALA A 182 -9.13 -24.33 -7.61
N ALA A 183 -10.20 -25.12 -7.68
CA ALA A 183 -10.44 -26.26 -6.82
C ALA A 183 -11.01 -27.41 -7.68
N GLN A 184 -10.19 -27.90 -8.61
CA GLN A 184 -10.32 -29.29 -9.03
C GLN A 184 -10.37 -30.11 -7.74
N ARG A 185 -11.51 -30.74 -7.46
CA ARG A 185 -11.64 -31.62 -6.31
C ARG A 185 -10.56 -32.68 -6.46
N ARG A 186 -9.62 -32.74 -5.51
CA ARG A 186 -8.71 -33.88 -5.39
C ARG A 186 -9.62 -35.11 -5.34
N THR A 187 -9.61 -35.92 -6.40
CA THR A 187 -10.26 -37.21 -6.35
C THR A 187 -9.49 -38.07 -5.36
N ILE A 188 -10.13 -39.07 -4.76
CA ILE A 188 -9.49 -39.90 -3.73
C ILE A 188 -8.20 -40.59 -4.24
N ASP A 189 -8.09 -40.78 -5.56
CA ASP A 189 -6.91 -41.33 -6.25
C ASP A 189 -5.87 -40.28 -6.67
N ASP A 190 -6.07 -39.00 -6.36
CA ASP A 190 -5.19 -37.92 -6.83
C ASP A 190 -3.96 -37.80 -5.92
N VAL A 191 -2.90 -38.49 -6.31
CA VAL A 191 -1.62 -38.48 -5.59
C VAL A 191 -1.01 -37.08 -5.64
N GLY A 192 -0.81 -36.47 -4.46
CA GLY A 192 -0.20 -35.16 -4.32
C GLY A 192 1.22 -35.10 -4.90
N ARG A 193 1.74 -33.88 -5.10
CA ARG A 193 3.08 -33.63 -5.68
C ARG A 193 4.21 -34.43 -5.01
N ALA A 194 4.07 -34.72 -3.70
CA ALA A 194 4.99 -35.55 -2.93
C ALA A 194 4.98 -37.04 -3.35
N GLY A 195 3.82 -37.60 -3.72
CA GLY A 195 3.75 -38.97 -4.22
C GLY A 195 4.05 -39.09 -5.72
N ARG A 196 3.97 -37.99 -6.49
CA ARG A 196 4.48 -37.95 -7.87
C ARG A 196 6.01 -37.88 -7.94
N ASN A 197 6.64 -37.30 -6.92
CA ASN A 197 8.10 -37.16 -6.82
C ASN A 197 8.62 -37.96 -5.61
N VAL A 198 8.50 -39.29 -5.66
CA VAL A 198 9.10 -40.16 -4.65
C VAL A 198 10.63 -40.08 -4.79
N VAL A 199 11.30 -39.62 -3.74
CA VAL A 199 12.77 -39.66 -3.67
C VAL A 199 13.18 -41.07 -3.27
N SER A 200 13.97 -41.76 -4.10
CA SER A 200 14.47 -43.11 -3.80
C SER A 200 15.26 -43.13 -2.49
N GLU A 201 15.04 -44.16 -1.66
CA GLU A 201 15.77 -44.36 -0.40
C GLU A 201 17.29 -44.41 -0.57
N GLU A 202 17.77 -44.71 -1.79
CA GLU A 202 19.19 -44.72 -2.15
C GLU A 202 19.86 -43.35 -1.98
N VAL A 203 19.12 -42.24 -2.16
CA VAL A 203 19.62 -40.88 -1.92
C VAL A 203 20.00 -40.69 -0.45
N PHE A 204 19.32 -41.41 0.46
CA PHE A 204 19.59 -41.36 1.90
C PHE A 204 20.61 -42.41 2.36
N ARG A 205 21.03 -43.34 1.49
CA ARG A 205 21.97 -44.43 1.81
C ARG A 205 23.40 -44.19 1.36
N GLN A 206 23.72 -43.08 0.67
CA GLN A 206 25.12 -42.78 0.36
C GLN A 206 25.86 -42.33 1.62
N PRO A 207 26.83 -43.10 2.15
CA PRO A 207 27.76 -42.56 3.11
C PRO A 207 28.65 -41.55 2.36
N THR A 208 28.63 -40.30 2.81
CA THR A 208 29.64 -39.32 2.45
C THR A 208 31.01 -39.89 2.82
N SER A 209 31.80 -40.26 1.82
CA SER A 209 33.22 -40.58 2.00
C SER A 209 34.08 -39.37 1.66
#